data_AF-A0A177WIY0-F1
#
_entry.id   AF-A0A177WIY0-F1
#
_cell.length_a   1.000
_cell.length_b   1.000
_cell.length_c   1.000
_cell.angle_alpha   90.00
_cell.angle_beta   90.00
_cell.angle_gamma   90.00
#
_symmetry.space_group_name_H-M   'P 1'
#
loop_
_entity.id
_entity.type
_entity.pdbx_description
1 polymer ?
#
loop_
_entity_poly.entity_id
_entity_poly.type
_entity_poly.pdbx_seq_one_letter_code
_entity_poly.pdbx_strand_id
1 'polypeptide(L)'
;MSGMLSSNMPLVLDRLNRISPIPYLTRLMAINEFQSNVIYTCTQQEILTGTCMYHTGSDVLKLLSGSTDTMAFESNKFVLYIVVGCVLAVAYRLIAYMVLLFKVRM
;
A
#
# COMPACT_ATOMS: atom_id res chain seq x y z
N MET A 1 -6.81 -8.78 -7.44
CA MET A 1 -5.96 -7.81 -8.16
C MET A 1 -5.35 -6.87 -7.12
N SER A 2 -4.08 -7.04 -6.78
CA SER A 2 -3.36 -6.10 -5.93
C SER A 2 -3.24 -4.80 -6.73
N GLY A 3 -4.06 -3.79 -6.44
CA GLY A 3 -4.10 -2.53 -7.21
C GLY A 3 -2.89 -1.61 -7.01
N MET A 4 -1.71 -2.22 -6.87
CA MET A 4 -0.40 -1.58 -6.93
C MET A 4 0.11 -1.75 -8.37
N LEU A 5 0.38 -0.62 -9.04
CA LEU A 5 0.83 -0.61 -10.44
C LEU A 5 2.28 -1.09 -10.59
N SER A 6 3.12 -0.94 -9.57
CA SER A 6 4.49 -1.50 -9.44
C SER A 6 5.05 -1.16 -8.04
N SER A 7 6.02 -1.91 -7.53
CA SER A 7 6.86 -1.57 -6.35
C SER A 7 8.05 -0.65 -6.71
N ASN A 8 8.30 -0.47 -8.02
CA ASN A 8 9.29 0.47 -8.53
C ASN A 8 8.64 1.28 -9.64
N MET A 9 8.05 2.41 -9.27
CA MET A 9 7.19 3.18 -10.16
C MET A 9 7.87 4.50 -10.55
N PRO A 10 7.96 4.84 -11.86
CA PRO A 10 8.55 6.11 -12.27
C PRO A 10 7.67 7.28 -11.78
N LEU A 11 8.30 8.42 -11.49
CA LEU A 11 7.71 9.60 -10.84
C LEU A 11 6.35 10.06 -11.38
N VAL A 12 6.14 9.98 -12.70
CA VAL A 12 4.88 10.38 -13.34
C VAL A 12 3.74 9.44 -12.95
N LEU A 13 4.02 8.14 -12.97
CA LEU A 13 3.07 7.11 -12.60
C LEU A 13 2.78 7.18 -11.09
N ASP A 14 3.79 7.43 -10.25
CA ASP A 14 3.61 7.58 -8.79
C ASP A 14 2.59 8.67 -8.44
N ARG A 15 2.61 9.81 -9.14
CA ARG A 15 1.62 10.89 -8.93
C ARG A 15 0.20 10.46 -9.29
N LEU A 16 0.02 9.72 -10.38
CA LEU A 16 -1.29 9.18 -10.75
C LEU A 16 -1.78 8.17 -9.72
N ASN A 17 -0.86 7.37 -9.16
CA ASN A 17 -1.17 6.41 -8.12
C ASN A 17 -1.72 7.09 -6.86
N ARG A 18 -1.19 8.27 -6.49
CA ARG A 18 -1.67 9.03 -5.31
C ARG A 18 -3.13 9.47 -5.36
N ILE A 19 -3.75 9.52 -6.54
CA ILE A 19 -5.14 9.94 -6.71
C ILE A 19 -6.11 8.80 -6.36
N SER A 20 -5.68 7.55 -6.54
CA SER A 20 -6.51 6.38 -6.26
C SER A 20 -6.48 6.01 -4.77
N PRO A 21 -7.62 5.61 -4.15
CA PRO A 21 -7.63 5.10 -2.78
C PRO A 21 -7.03 3.69 -2.66
N ILE A 22 -7.02 2.92 -3.75
CA ILE A 22 -6.58 1.52 -3.79
C ILE A 22 -5.11 1.31 -3.34
N PRO A 23 -4.11 2.11 -3.80
CA PRO A 23 -2.72 1.98 -3.36
C PRO A 23 -2.52 2.24 -1.87
N TYR A 24 -3.35 3.08 -1.23
CA TYR A 24 -3.30 3.30 0.21
C TYR A 24 -3.87 2.10 0.98
N LEU A 25 -4.99 1.55 0.53
CA LEU A 25 -5.62 0.38 1.15
C LEU A 25 -4.76 -0.88 1.02
N THR A 26 -4.16 -1.11 -0.15
CA THR A 26 -3.26 -2.26 -0.37
C THR A 26 -2.02 -2.18 0.52
N ARG A 27 -1.44 -0.98 0.71
CA ARG A 27 -0.35 -0.74 1.66
C ARG A 27 -0.78 -0.97 3.11
N LEU A 28 -1.98 -0.52 3.47
CA LEU A 28 -2.53 -0.76 4.80
C LEU A 28 -2.67 -2.25 5.10
N MET A 29 -3.22 -3.02 4.16
CA MET A 29 -3.34 -4.47 4.29
C MET A 29 -1.97 -5.13 4.38
N ALA A 30 -1.00 -4.72 3.56
CA ALA A 30 0.35 -5.26 3.63
C ALA A 30 1.04 -4.96 4.97
N ILE A 31 0.93 -3.73 5.50
CA ILE A 31 1.47 -3.38 6.83
C ILE A 31 0.80 -4.21 7.93
N ASN A 32 -0.51 -4.46 7.81
CA ASN A 32 -1.26 -5.25 8.78
C ASN A 32 -0.90 -6.74 8.72
N GLU A 33 -0.66 -7.28 7.52
CA GLU A 33 -0.30 -8.68 7.31
C GLU A 33 1.16 -8.95 7.71
N PHE A 34 2.07 -8.08 7.28
CA PHE A 34 3.52 -8.19 7.50
C PHE A 34 3.97 -7.34 8.69
N GLN A 35 3.31 -7.51 9.85
CA GLN A 35 3.71 -6.79 11.06
C GLN A 35 5.19 -7.01 11.38
N SER A 36 5.86 -5.99 11.91
CA SER A 36 7.30 -6.01 12.19
C SER A 36 7.73 -7.14 13.13
N ASN A 37 6.82 -7.65 13.96
CA ASN A 37 7.08 -8.70 14.93
C ASN A 37 6.84 -10.12 14.40
N VAL A 38 6.38 -10.26 13.15
CA VAL A 38 6.22 -11.57 12.52
C VAL A 38 7.60 -12.09 12.14
N ILE A 39 7.96 -13.26 12.66
CA ILE A 39 9.21 -13.95 12.35
C ILE A 39 8.87 -15.16 11.47
N TYR A 40 9.52 -15.26 10.31
CA TYR A 40 9.38 -16.40 9.43
C TYR A 40 10.38 -17.47 9.82
N THR A 41 9.89 -18.67 10.10
CA THR A 41 10.73 -19.82 10.42
C THR A 41 11.41 -20.31 9.14
N CYS A 42 12.72 -20.09 9.04
CA CYS A 42 13.56 -20.65 7.98
C CYS A 42 14.50 -21.70 8.55
N THR A 43 14.76 -22.76 7.80
CA THR A 43 15.74 -23.77 8.21
C THR A 43 17.16 -23.24 8.03
N GLN A 44 18.11 -23.73 8.82
CA GLN A 44 19.52 -23.32 8.73
C GLN A 44 20.13 -23.55 7.34
N GLN A 45 19.66 -24.57 6.63
CA GLN A 45 20.10 -24.88 5.27
C GLN A 45 19.63 -23.81 4.27
N GLU A 46 18.40 -23.32 4.41
CA GLU A 46 17.82 -22.27 3.54
C GLU A 46 18.44 -20.89 3.77
N ILE A 47 18.96 -20.64 4.97
CA ILE A 47 19.72 -19.43 5.29
C ILE A 47 21.10 -19.49 4.61
N LEU A 48 21.78 -20.64 4.67
CA LEU A 48 23.12 -20.85 4.09
C LEU A 48 23.11 -20.87 2.55
N THR A 49 22.04 -21.36 1.94
CA THR A 49 21.88 -21.38 0.47
C THR A 49 21.32 -20.08 -0.08
N GLY A 50 20.93 -19.13 0.78
CA GLY A 50 20.34 -17.85 0.39
C GLY A 50 18.93 -17.96 -0.18
N THR A 51 18.24 -19.10 0.00
CA THR A 51 16.87 -19.28 -0.47
C THR A 51 15.86 -18.56 0.43
N CYS A 52 16.16 -18.37 1.71
CA CYS A 52 15.37 -17.53 2.61
C CYS A 52 16.04 -16.16 2.79
N MET A 53 15.60 -15.18 1.99
CA MET A 53 16.15 -13.80 2.02
C MET A 53 15.46 -12.87 3.03
N TYR A 54 14.30 -13.26 3.58
CA TYR A 54 13.50 -12.42 4.48
C TYR A 54 13.13 -13.21 5.73
N HIS A 55 13.59 -12.75 6.89
CA HIS A 55 13.38 -13.45 8.16
C HIS A 55 12.28 -12.81 9.01
N THR A 56 11.94 -11.55 8.72
CA THR A 56 10.93 -10.80 9.46
C THR A 56 9.93 -10.13 8.52
N GLY A 57 8.73 -9.84 9.03
CA GLY A 57 7.74 -9.02 8.32
C GLY A 57 8.30 -7.64 7.95
N SER A 58 9.24 -7.12 8.75
CA SER A 58 9.93 -5.85 8.45
C SER A 58 10.81 -5.92 7.21
N ASP A 59 11.43 -7.08 6.93
CA ASP A 59 12.25 -7.27 5.73
C ASP A 59 11.39 -7.38 4.48
N VAL A 60 10.21 -8.00 4.61
CA VAL A 60 9.21 -8.07 3.54
C VAL A 60 8.66 -6.67 3.22
N LEU A 61 8.33 -5.86 4.24
CA LEU A 61 7.87 -4.48 4.04
C LEU A 61 8.95 -3.60 3.37
N LYS A 62 10.22 -3.80 3.71
CA LYS A 62 11.34 -3.11 3.04
C LYS A 62 11.45 -3.51 1.57
N LEU A 63 11.27 -4.78 1.25
CA LEU A 63 11.25 -5.24 -0.14
C LEU A 63 10.12 -4.57 -0.94
N LEU A 64 8.90 -4.57 -0.38
CA LEU A 64 7.74 -3.99 -1.04
C LEU A 64 7.86 -2.47 -1.26
N SER A 65 8.63 -1.79 -0.41
CA SER A 65 8.84 -0.34 -0.49
C SER A 65 9.79 0.09 -1.61
N GLY A 66 10.57 -0.82 -2.21
CA GLY A 66 11.55 -0.43 -3.23
C GLY A 66 12.55 0.66 -2.76
N SER A 67 13.46 1.11 -3.64
CA SER A 67 14.40 2.19 -3.33
C SER A 67 13.90 3.59 -3.72
N THR A 68 12.84 3.64 -4.53
CA THR A 68 12.34 4.86 -5.19
C THR A 68 10.88 5.17 -4.88
N ASP A 69 10.17 4.34 -4.11
CA ASP A 69 8.79 4.66 -3.75
C ASP A 69 8.76 5.83 -2.78
N THR A 70 7.99 6.85 -3.16
CA THR A 70 7.67 7.96 -2.28
C THR A 70 6.65 7.58 -1.20
N MET A 71 6.01 6.41 -1.34
CA MET A 71 4.98 5.84 -0.44
C MET A 71 5.44 4.51 0.15
N ALA A 72 6.47 4.56 0.98
CA ALA A 72 7.03 3.39 1.66
C ALA A 72 6.02 2.68 2.58
N PHE A 73 6.12 1.35 2.66
CA PHE A 73 5.35 0.47 3.53
C PHE A 73 5.89 0.54 4.97
N GLU A 74 5.73 1.70 5.60
CA GLU A 74 6.15 1.89 6.99
C GLU A 74 4.98 1.77 7.95
N SER A 75 5.16 0.98 8.99
CA SER A 75 4.20 0.80 10.08
C SER A 75 3.86 2.10 10.81
N ASN A 76 4.78 3.06 10.87
CA ASN A 76 4.54 4.38 11.46
C ASN A 76 3.55 5.26 10.66
N LYS A 77 3.30 4.93 9.39
CA LYS A 77 2.39 5.68 8.50
C LYS A 77 1.00 5.06 8.41
N PHE A 78 0.72 4.02 9.20
CA PHE A 78 -0.55 3.29 9.17
C PHE A 78 -1.78 4.22 9.34
N VAL A 79 -1.76 5.09 10.36
CA VAL A 79 -2.86 6.02 10.63
C VAL A 79 -3.05 7.01 9.47
N LEU A 80 -1.94 7.50 8.90
CA LEU A 80 -1.98 8.42 7.76
C LEU A 80 -2.64 7.77 6.54
N TYR A 81 -2.31 6.52 6.24
CA TYR A 81 -2.90 5.79 5.12
C TYR A 81 -4.39 5.51 5.32
N ILE A 82 -4.85 5.22 6.54
CA ILE A 82 -6.28 5.12 6.86
C ILE A 82 -6.98 6.45 6.60
N VAL A 83 -6.46 7.54 7.18
CA VAL A 83 -7.08 8.87 7.07
C VAL A 83 -7.19 9.29 5.61
N VAL A 84 -6.10 9.18 4.83
CA VAL A 84 -6.10 9.54 3.41
C VAL A 84 -7.05 8.64 2.61
N GLY A 85 -7.06 7.34 2.86
CA GLY A 85 -7.98 6.39 2.23
C GLY A 85 -9.46 6.74 2.49
N CYS A 86 -9.80 7.06 3.74
CA CYS A 86 -11.15 7.49 4.12
C CYS A 86 -11.54 8.82 3.47
N VAL A 87 -10.65 9.81 3.45
CA VAL A 87 -10.89 11.11 2.82
C VAL A 87 -11.17 10.95 1.33
N LEU A 88 -10.35 10.15 0.62
CA LEU A 88 -10.56 9.87 -0.80
C LEU A 88 -11.89 9.14 -1.04
N ALA A 89 -12.23 8.15 -0.21
CA ALA A 89 -13.50 7.43 -0.33
C ALA A 89 -14.72 8.35 -0.17
N VAL A 90 -14.68 9.26 0.82
CA VAL A 90 -15.74 10.26 1.04
C VAL A 90 -15.80 11.24 -0.14
N ALA A 91 -14.66 11.73 -0.62
CA ALA A 91 -14.60 12.63 -1.78
C ALA A 91 -15.23 12.00 -3.03
N TYR A 92 -14.91 10.73 -3.33
CA TYR A 92 -15.54 10.00 -4.44
C TYR A 92 -17.05 9.86 -4.26
N ARG A 93 -17.54 9.62 -3.04
CA ARG A 93 -18.99 9.57 -2.78
C ARG A 93 -19.67 10.93 -2.92
N LEU A 94 -19.03 12.01 -2.48
CA LEU A 94 -19.54 13.37 -2.66
C LEU A 94 -19.64 13.75 -4.14
N ILE A 95 -18.63 13.41 -4.95
CA ILE A 95 -18.66 13.63 -6.40
C ILE A 95 -19.81 12.84 -7.03
N ALA A 96 -19.97 11.55 -6.69
CA ALA A 96 -21.06 10.74 -7.19
C ALA A 96 -22.44 11.29 -6.79
N TYR A 97 -22.58 11.77 -5.55
CA TYR A 97 -23.80 12.41 -5.08
C TYR A 97 -24.11 13.70 -5.85
N MET A 98 -23.11 14.55 -6.08
CA MET A 98 -23.25 15.79 -6.87
C MET A 98 -23.68 15.49 -8.30
N VAL A 99 -23.09 14.48 -8.95
CA VAL A 99 -23.47 14.06 -10.31
C VAL A 99 -24.91 13.55 -10.36
N LEU A 100 -25.32 12.73 -9.37
CA LEU A 100 -26.70 12.28 -9.23
C LEU A 100 -27.67 13.44 -9.02
N LEU A 101 -27.33 14.38 -8.14
CA LEU A 101 -28.16 15.55 -7.88
C LEU A 101 -28.31 16.41 -9.13
N PHE A 102 -27.23 16.59 -9.89
CA PHE A 102 -27.25 17.34 -11.15
C PHE A 102 -28.14 16.66 -12.19
N LYS A 103 -28.07 15.32 -12.30
CA LYS A 103 -28.88 14.53 -13.23
C LYS A 103 -30.36 14.46 -12.85
N VAL A 104 -30.69 14.47 -11.56
CA VAL A 104 -32.10 14.45 -11.09
C VAL A 104 -32.77 15.81 -11.25
N ARG A 105 -31.97 16.89 -11.24
CA ARG A 105 -32.47 18.28 -11.27
C ARG A 105 -32.56 18.88 -12.68
N MET A 106 -31.90 18.27 -13.67
CA MET A 106 -32.10 18.50 -15.11
C MET A 106 -33.15 17.56 -15.66
#